data_AF-A0A7V9Q586-F1
#
_entry.id   AF-A0A7V9Q586-F1
#
_cell.length_a   1.000
_cell.length_b   1.000
_cell.length_c   1.000
_cell.angle_alpha   90.00
_cell.angle_beta   90.00
_cell.angle_gamma   90.00
#
_symmetry.space_group_name_H-M   'P 1'
#
loop_
_entity.id
_entity.type
_entity.pdbx_description
1 polymer ?
#
loop_
_entity_poly.entity_id
_entity_poly.type
_entity_poly.pdbx_seq_one_letter_code
_entity_poly.pdbx_strand_id
1 'polypeptide(L)'
;AIGVSVGTAQLGGANQDDEGVSSGSRKQDGKAESERAEENSDNGSNDAGGDGSQKEIGFGGQIVIAACGAVLFAANVAPTEEIVMIAAENSSRRLLALAFFTLVLSALILYFSEFKGARQFVRVGNPVAIIGGTMMTYAVALIVSVLILLFFGRFDGEALNMCVAQTVVLGVAAALGTSAGRLLLQQ
;
A
#
# COMPACT_ATOMS: atom_id res chain seq x y z
N ALA A 1 -7.40 -49.39 -21.39
CA ALA A 1 -6.68 -49.41 -20.10
C ALA A 1 -6.61 -47.96 -19.63
N ILE A 2 -6.93 -47.56 -18.40
CA ILE A 2 -6.53 -48.12 -17.12
C ILE A 2 -7.64 -47.81 -16.10
N GLY A 3 -8.09 -48.84 -15.39
CA GLY A 3 -9.01 -48.72 -14.27
C GLY A 3 -8.31 -48.11 -13.06
N VAL A 4 -9.05 -47.30 -12.30
CA VAL A 4 -8.56 -46.66 -11.09
C VAL A 4 -8.70 -47.66 -9.94
N SER A 5 -7.57 -48.10 -9.41
CA SER A 5 -7.44 -48.98 -8.26
C SER A 5 -7.65 -48.18 -6.97
N VAL A 6 -8.63 -48.56 -6.15
CA VAL A 6 -8.79 -48.06 -4.78
C VAL A 6 -8.46 -49.22 -3.86
N GLY A 7 -7.27 -49.16 -3.25
CA GLY A 7 -6.75 -50.17 -2.34
C GLY A 7 -6.35 -49.55 -1.00
N THR A 8 -7.07 -49.99 0.04
CA THR A 8 -6.61 -50.28 1.41
C THR A 8 -5.92 -49.18 2.22
N ALA A 9 -6.70 -48.54 3.11
CA ALA A 9 -6.20 -48.14 4.41
C ALA A 9 -6.68 -49.17 5.45
N GLN A 10 -5.79 -50.07 5.85
CA GLN A 10 -5.93 -50.86 7.07
C GLN A 10 -4.79 -50.39 7.97
N LEU A 11 -5.09 -49.69 9.07
CA LEU A 11 -4.13 -49.52 10.16
C LEU A 11 -4.90 -49.49 11.48
N GLY A 12 -4.89 -50.66 12.13
CA GLY A 12 -5.31 -50.80 13.51
C GLY A 12 -4.28 -50.19 14.46
N GLY A 13 -4.75 -49.79 15.62
CA GLY A 13 -3.93 -49.24 16.69
C GLY A 13 -4.80 -48.74 17.82
N ALA A 14 -5.61 -49.63 18.39
CA ALA A 14 -6.17 -49.42 19.72
C ALA A 14 -5.03 -49.45 20.72
N ASN A 15 -4.93 -48.44 21.59
CA ASN A 15 -4.34 -48.65 22.90
C ASN A 15 -5.09 -47.81 23.93
N GLN A 16 -5.57 -48.54 24.91
CA GLN A 16 -6.32 -48.14 26.08
C GLN A 16 -5.32 -47.93 27.23
N ASP A 17 -5.63 -46.94 28.05
CA ASP A 17 -5.42 -46.84 29.51
C ASP A 17 -3.98 -46.88 30.05
N ASP A 18 -3.53 -45.75 30.60
CA ASP A 18 -2.75 -45.78 31.84
C ASP A 18 -2.94 -44.47 32.63
N GLU A 19 -3.35 -44.64 33.90
CA GLU A 19 -3.54 -43.58 34.89
C GLU A 19 -2.22 -43.27 35.60
N GLY A 20 -1.94 -41.98 35.86
CA GLY A 20 -0.78 -41.56 36.63
C GLY A 20 -0.95 -40.16 37.23
N VAL A 21 -1.35 -40.12 38.50
CA VAL A 21 -1.50 -38.96 39.38
C VAL A 21 -0.15 -38.25 39.63
N SER A 22 -0.11 -36.90 39.59
CA SER A 22 0.53 -36.08 40.64
C SER A 22 0.45 -34.55 40.37
N SER A 23 -0.31 -33.87 41.24
CA SER A 23 0.07 -32.69 42.05
C SER A 23 0.86 -31.52 41.44
N GLY A 24 0.30 -30.30 41.50
CA GLY A 24 1.07 -29.06 41.43
C GLY A 24 0.24 -27.77 41.35
N SER A 25 -0.10 -27.18 42.48
CA SER A 25 -0.69 -25.83 42.60
C SER A 25 0.31 -24.71 42.30
N ARG A 26 -0.09 -23.66 41.55
CA ARG A 26 0.07 -22.24 41.97
C ARG A 26 -0.54 -21.21 40.99
N LYS A 27 -1.22 -20.23 41.60
CA LYS A 27 -1.68 -18.92 41.07
C LYS A 27 -0.52 -17.99 40.66
N GLN A 28 -0.77 -17.11 39.67
CA GLN A 28 -0.53 -15.64 39.69
C GLN A 28 -0.90 -15.08 38.29
N ASP A 29 -1.98 -14.31 38.11
CA ASP A 29 -2.22 -12.89 38.47
C ASP A 29 -1.38 -11.87 37.68
N GLY A 30 -2.08 -11.03 36.91
CA GLY A 30 -1.65 -9.69 36.45
C GLY A 30 -0.65 -9.66 35.29
N LYS A 31 -0.51 -8.61 34.48
CA LYS A 31 -1.14 -7.29 34.42
C LYS A 31 -0.70 -6.66 33.07
N ALA A 32 -1.43 -5.64 32.63
CA ALA A 32 -1.18 -4.84 31.43
C ALA A 32 0.13 -4.04 31.46
N GLU A 33 0.72 -3.80 30.29
CA GLU A 33 1.56 -2.64 29.87
C GLU A 33 1.86 -2.90 28.36
N SER A 34 1.41 -2.14 27.36
CA SER A 34 1.62 -0.71 27.06
C SER A 34 3.03 -0.25 27.34
N GLU A 35 3.93 -0.34 26.36
CA GLU A 35 4.83 0.76 26.00
C GLU A 35 5.53 0.54 24.64
N ARG A 36 6.02 1.66 24.12
CA ARG A 36 6.49 1.99 22.77
C ARG A 36 7.86 1.37 22.41
N ALA A 37 8.34 1.76 21.22
CA ALA A 37 9.68 1.60 20.61
C ALA A 37 9.70 0.47 19.57
N GLU A 38 10.21 0.58 18.34
CA GLU A 38 11.23 1.44 17.72
C GLU A 38 11.03 1.32 16.20
N GLU A 39 11.00 2.43 15.45
CA GLU A 39 12.09 2.81 14.53
C GLU A 39 13.02 1.67 14.09
N ASN A 40 12.86 1.19 12.85
CA ASN A 40 13.98 0.60 12.13
C ASN A 40 13.93 1.02 10.67
N SER A 41 14.51 2.19 10.40
CA SER A 41 15.15 2.48 9.13
C SER A 41 16.40 1.63 9.04
N ASP A 42 16.35 0.53 8.32
CA ASP A 42 17.50 0.06 7.53
C ASP A 42 17.03 -0.95 6.49
N ASN A 43 17.18 -0.59 5.21
CA ASN A 43 18.18 -1.22 4.37
C ASN A 43 17.93 -0.79 2.92
N GLY A 44 18.79 0.10 2.44
CA GLY A 44 18.89 0.39 1.02
C GLY A 44 19.48 -0.81 0.29
N SER A 45 18.68 -1.45 -0.54
CA SER A 45 19.20 -2.24 -1.65
C SER A 45 18.59 -1.70 -2.95
N ASN A 46 19.34 -0.78 -3.54
CA ASN A 46 19.30 -0.53 -4.98
C ASN A 46 19.68 -1.85 -5.68
N ASP A 47 18.71 -2.49 -6.31
CA ASP A 47 19.00 -3.45 -7.38
C ASP A 47 18.16 -3.08 -8.59
N ALA A 48 18.75 -2.21 -9.40
CA ALA A 48 18.29 -1.91 -10.74
C ALA A 48 18.71 -3.06 -11.66
N GLY A 49 17.71 -3.78 -12.18
CA GLY A 49 17.82 -4.51 -13.45
C GLY A 49 18.25 -5.98 -13.37
N GLY A 50 17.29 -6.85 -13.71
CA GLY A 50 17.53 -8.11 -14.41
C GLY A 50 17.87 -9.33 -13.55
N ASP A 51 16.89 -10.22 -13.35
CA ASP A 51 16.94 -11.64 -13.76
C ASP A 51 15.83 -12.47 -13.07
N GLY A 52 14.84 -12.87 -13.88
CA GLY A 52 14.41 -14.26 -14.05
C GLY A 52 13.99 -15.17 -12.89
N SER A 53 13.89 -14.71 -11.64
CA SER A 53 13.36 -15.53 -10.53
C SER A 53 12.29 -14.76 -9.79
N GLN A 54 11.18 -15.43 -9.47
CA GLN A 54 10.00 -14.91 -8.78
C GLN A 54 10.37 -14.43 -7.36
N LYS A 55 11.10 -13.32 -7.27
CA LYS A 55 11.45 -12.62 -6.04
C LYS A 55 10.20 -11.86 -5.62
N GLU A 56 9.64 -12.24 -4.48
CA GLU A 56 8.66 -11.41 -3.80
C GLU A 56 9.27 -10.00 -3.64
N ILE A 57 8.68 -9.02 -4.32
CA ILE A 57 9.14 -7.63 -4.24
C ILE A 57 8.86 -7.17 -2.81
N GLY A 58 9.93 -6.98 -2.04
CA GLY A 58 9.84 -6.50 -0.67
C GLY A 58 9.07 -5.18 -0.59
N PHE A 59 8.49 -4.90 0.58
CA PHE A 59 7.65 -3.72 0.82
C PHE A 59 8.29 -2.41 0.32
N GLY A 60 9.60 -2.22 0.54
CA GLY A 60 10.34 -1.07 0.02
C GLY A 60 10.35 -0.97 -1.51
N GLY A 61 10.53 -2.09 -2.21
CA GLY A 61 10.46 -2.15 -3.67
C GLY A 61 9.06 -1.77 -4.20
N GLN A 62 8.01 -2.15 -3.47
CA GLN A 62 6.65 -1.76 -3.83
C GLN A 62 6.45 -0.23 -3.73
N ILE A 63 7.01 0.41 -2.70
CA ILE A 63 6.97 1.87 -2.56
C ILE A 63 7.75 2.56 -3.67
N VAL A 64 8.95 2.07 -4.00
CA VAL A 64 9.80 2.67 -5.03
C VAL A 64 9.13 2.61 -6.40
N ILE A 65 8.53 1.48 -6.76
CA ILE A 65 7.86 1.33 -8.05
C ILE A 65 6.57 2.17 -8.11
N ALA A 66 5.83 2.25 -7.00
CA ALA A 66 4.68 3.15 -6.88
C ALA A 66 5.10 4.63 -7.02
N ALA A 67 6.15 5.04 -6.32
CA ALA A 67 6.71 6.40 -6.40
C ALA A 67 7.23 6.72 -7.80
N CYS A 68 7.87 5.76 -8.47
CA CYS A 68 8.30 5.90 -9.86
C CYS A 68 7.11 6.20 -10.78
N GLY A 69 6.04 5.42 -10.69
CA GLY A 69 4.80 5.67 -11.43
C GLY A 69 4.22 7.06 -11.14
N ALA A 70 4.23 7.48 -9.88
CA ALA A 70 3.80 8.81 -9.46
C ALA A 70 4.66 9.92 -10.09
N VAL A 71 5.99 9.78 -10.09
CA VAL A 71 6.95 10.72 -10.66
C VAL A 71 6.74 10.84 -12.17
N LEU A 72 6.56 9.72 -12.88
CA LEU A 72 6.33 9.74 -14.33
C LEU A 72 5.09 10.56 -14.70
N PHE A 73 4.00 10.47 -13.92
CA PHE A 73 2.83 11.30 -14.14
C PHE A 73 3.05 12.75 -13.69
N ALA A 74 3.53 12.95 -12.46
CA ALA A 74 3.70 14.27 -11.87
C ALA A 74 4.71 15.14 -12.62
N ALA A 75 5.83 14.57 -13.09
CA ALA A 75 6.87 15.31 -13.80
C ALA A 75 6.41 15.84 -15.17
N ASN A 76 5.46 15.15 -15.82
CA ASN A 76 4.88 15.63 -17.07
C ASN A 76 3.81 16.71 -16.84
N VAL A 77 3.13 16.65 -15.70
CA VAL A 77 2.01 17.55 -15.38
C VAL A 77 2.47 18.82 -14.64
N ALA A 78 3.48 18.74 -13.78
CA ALA A 78 3.99 19.86 -12.99
C ALA A 78 4.56 21.07 -13.77
N PRO A 79 5.23 20.91 -14.93
CA PRO A 79 5.72 22.07 -15.67
C PRO A 79 4.60 22.87 -16.34
N THR A 80 3.37 22.35 -16.44
CA THR A 80 2.27 23.05 -17.11
C THR A 80 1.73 24.20 -16.28
N GLU A 81 1.32 25.28 -16.95
CA GLU A 81 0.70 26.45 -16.29
C GLU A 81 -0.74 26.17 -15.82
N GLU A 82 -1.37 25.12 -16.34
CA GLU A 82 -2.75 24.76 -16.03
C GLU A 82 -2.93 24.38 -14.56
N ILE A 83 -1.94 23.73 -13.95
CA ILE A 83 -2.00 23.33 -12.52
C ILE A 83 -2.04 24.56 -11.61
N VAL A 84 -1.30 25.60 -11.96
CA VAL A 84 -1.27 26.87 -11.22
C VAL A 84 -2.57 27.63 -11.43
N MET A 85 -3.06 27.70 -12.66
CA MET A 85 -4.33 28.38 -12.97
C MET A 85 -5.52 27.72 -12.25
N ILE A 86 -5.59 26.39 -12.28
CA ILE A 86 -6.59 25.61 -11.55
C ILE A 86 -6.44 25.86 -10.04
N ALA A 87 -5.22 25.83 -9.49
CA ALA A 87 -5.00 26.11 -8.08
C ALA A 87 -5.46 27.53 -7.68
N ALA A 88 -5.24 28.54 -8.53
CA ALA A 88 -5.62 29.93 -8.28
C ALA A 88 -7.15 30.14 -8.32
N GLU A 89 -7.85 29.44 -9.21
CA GLU A 89 -9.30 29.60 -9.39
C GLU A 89 -10.13 28.74 -8.43
N ASN A 90 -9.51 27.76 -7.76
CA ASN A 90 -10.20 26.88 -6.83
C ASN A 90 -10.34 27.48 -5.43
N SER A 91 -11.58 27.76 -5.02
CA SER A 91 -11.89 28.01 -3.61
C SER A 91 -11.58 26.80 -2.73
N SER A 92 -11.23 27.03 -1.46
CA SER A 92 -10.81 25.99 -0.49
C SER A 92 -11.78 24.80 -0.38
N ARG A 93 -13.08 25.01 -0.62
CA ARG A 93 -14.09 23.92 -0.63
C ARG A 93 -13.90 22.93 -1.79
N ARG A 94 -13.50 23.41 -2.97
CA ARG A 94 -13.26 22.56 -4.16
C ARG A 94 -11.99 21.74 -3.99
N LEU A 95 -10.95 22.31 -3.38
CA LEU A 95 -9.74 21.58 -3.03
C LEU A 95 -10.02 20.41 -2.08
N LEU A 96 -10.88 20.61 -1.09
CA LEU A 96 -11.29 19.54 -0.19
C LEU A 96 -12.07 18.44 -0.93
N ALA A 97 -12.97 18.83 -1.84
CA ALA A 97 -13.70 17.90 -2.69
C ALA A 97 -12.76 17.11 -3.62
N LEU A 98 -11.72 17.75 -4.19
CA LEU A 98 -10.71 17.10 -5.02
C LEU A 98 -9.84 16.12 -4.22
N ALA A 99 -9.39 16.51 -3.03
CA ALA A 99 -8.64 15.62 -2.16
C ALA A 99 -9.46 14.38 -1.79
N PHE A 100 -10.73 14.57 -1.41
CA PHE A 100 -11.65 13.48 -1.11
C PHE A 100 -11.90 12.59 -2.34
N PHE A 101 -12.14 13.20 -3.50
CA PHE A 101 -12.31 12.48 -4.76
C PHE A 101 -11.08 11.64 -5.11
N THR A 102 -9.88 12.18 -4.89
CA THR A 102 -8.62 11.46 -5.12
C THR A 102 -8.49 10.25 -4.21
N LEU A 103 -8.83 10.40 -2.92
CA LEU A 103 -8.86 9.28 -1.97
C LEU A 103 -9.84 8.19 -2.41
N VAL A 104 -11.06 8.58 -2.82
CA VAL A 104 -12.07 7.64 -3.33
C VAL A 104 -11.56 6.94 -4.58
N LEU A 105 -10.91 7.67 -5.49
CA LEU A 105 -10.39 7.12 -6.73
C LEU A 105 -9.26 6.12 -6.47
N SER A 106 -8.30 6.45 -5.59
CA SER A 106 -7.24 5.54 -5.16
C SER A 106 -7.81 4.29 -4.47
N ALA A 107 -8.82 4.45 -3.61
CA ALA A 107 -9.49 3.33 -2.95
C ALA A 107 -10.19 2.43 -3.97
N LEU A 108 -10.85 3.03 -4.96
CA LEU A 108 -11.55 2.31 -6.02
C LEU A 108 -10.55 1.52 -6.88
N ILE A 109 -9.45 2.12 -7.32
CA ILE A 109 -8.42 1.41 -8.10
C ILE A 109 -7.87 0.21 -7.31
N LEU A 110 -7.59 0.40 -6.02
CA LEU A 110 -7.07 -0.67 -5.18
C LEU A 110 -8.10 -1.77 -4.95
N TYR A 111 -9.35 -1.41 -4.69
CA TYR A 111 -10.45 -2.35 -4.55
C TYR A 111 -10.59 -3.21 -5.82
N PHE A 112 -10.62 -2.60 -7.00
CA PHE A 112 -10.70 -3.35 -8.26
C PHE A 112 -9.46 -4.24 -8.51
N SER A 113 -8.28 -3.81 -8.08
CA SER A 113 -7.06 -4.62 -8.19
C SER A 113 -7.11 -5.88 -7.34
N GLU A 114 -7.50 -5.75 -6.07
CA GLU A 114 -7.60 -6.89 -5.15
C GLU A 114 -8.63 -7.92 -5.65
N PHE A 115 -9.72 -7.48 -6.30
CA PHE A 115 -10.69 -8.39 -6.92
C PHE A 115 -10.12 -9.18 -8.11
N LYS A 116 -9.19 -8.60 -8.88
CA LYS A 116 -8.47 -9.34 -9.93
C LYS A 116 -7.41 -10.29 -9.36
N GLY A 117 -6.74 -9.89 -8.28
CA GLY A 117 -5.72 -10.71 -7.58
C GLY A 117 -6.29 -11.83 -6.69
N ALA A 118 -7.58 -11.77 -6.33
CA ALA A 118 -8.26 -12.73 -5.46
C ALA A 118 -8.37 -14.16 -6.03
N ARG A 119 -7.84 -14.45 -7.22
CA ARG A 119 -7.71 -15.83 -7.72
C ARG A 119 -6.59 -16.64 -7.05
N GLN A 120 -5.67 -16.02 -6.31
CA GLN A 120 -4.54 -16.76 -5.71
C GLN A 120 -4.42 -16.74 -4.19
N PHE A 121 -5.08 -15.84 -3.46
CA PHE A 121 -5.04 -15.90 -1.99
C PHE A 121 -6.39 -15.53 -1.38
N VAL A 122 -7.10 -16.55 -0.91
CA VAL A 122 -8.27 -16.43 -0.04
C VAL A 122 -7.81 -15.84 1.31
N ARG A 123 -7.71 -14.53 1.37
CA ARG A 123 -7.84 -13.78 2.62
C ARG A 123 -8.93 -12.76 2.38
N VAL A 124 -10.12 -13.10 2.87
CA VAL A 124 -11.32 -12.25 2.90
C VAL A 124 -10.87 -10.80 3.07
N GLY A 125 -11.10 -9.98 2.05
CA GLY A 125 -10.56 -8.63 1.94
C GLY A 125 -10.90 -7.83 3.19
N ASN A 126 -9.91 -7.65 4.06
CA ASN A 126 -10.10 -6.84 5.25
C ASN A 126 -10.22 -5.40 4.78
N PRO A 127 -11.37 -4.70 4.98
CA PRO A 127 -11.51 -3.32 4.56
C PRO A 127 -10.41 -2.43 5.15
N VAL A 128 -9.85 -2.82 6.31
CA VAL A 128 -8.70 -2.15 6.93
C VAL A 128 -7.45 -2.21 6.06
N ALA A 129 -7.19 -3.32 5.35
CA ALA A 129 -6.04 -3.45 4.46
C ALA A 129 -6.19 -2.58 3.21
N ILE A 130 -7.40 -2.48 2.65
CA ILE A 130 -7.71 -1.62 1.51
C ILE A 130 -7.58 -0.15 1.91
N ILE A 131 -8.11 0.24 3.07
CA ILE A 131 -7.97 1.59 3.60
C ILE A 131 -6.50 1.91 3.86
N GLY A 132 -5.75 1.01 4.49
CA GLY A 132 -4.31 1.18 4.73
C GLY A 132 -3.52 1.34 3.43
N GLY A 133 -3.77 0.50 2.43
CA GLY A 133 -3.13 0.60 1.12
C GLY A 133 -3.52 1.87 0.35
N THR A 134 -4.75 2.36 0.52
CA THR A 134 -5.21 3.63 -0.06
C THR A 134 -4.48 4.81 0.59
N MET A 135 -4.43 4.85 1.93
CA MET A 135 -3.73 5.90 2.67
C MET A 135 -2.25 5.94 2.29
N MET A 136 -1.61 4.78 2.15
CA MET A 136 -0.24 4.67 1.70
C MET A 136 -0.04 5.18 0.27
N THR A 137 -0.93 4.80 -0.65
CA THR A 137 -0.89 5.26 -2.06
C THR A 137 -1.04 6.77 -2.12
N TYR A 138 -1.99 7.33 -1.36
CA TYR A 138 -2.21 8.76 -1.32
C TYR A 138 -1.05 9.52 -0.66
N ALA A 139 -0.45 8.98 0.41
CA ALA A 139 0.72 9.56 1.05
C ALA A 139 1.92 9.63 0.10
N VAL A 140 2.22 8.55 -0.62
CA VAL A 140 3.29 8.52 -1.63
C VAL A 140 3.02 9.54 -2.73
N ALA A 141 1.78 9.62 -3.23
CA ALA A 141 1.40 10.60 -4.23
C ALA A 141 1.63 12.05 -3.76
N LEU A 142 1.20 12.40 -2.55
CA LEU A 142 1.42 13.74 -2.00
C LEU A 142 2.90 14.07 -1.81
N ILE A 143 3.69 13.13 -1.26
CA ILE A 143 5.14 13.31 -1.10
C ILE A 143 5.79 13.58 -2.45
N VAL A 144 5.47 12.77 -3.46
CA VAL A 144 6.00 12.95 -4.81
C VAL A 144 5.56 14.28 -5.42
N SER A 145 4.30 14.68 -5.26
CA SER A 145 3.83 15.99 -5.75
C SER A 145 4.56 17.16 -5.10
N VAL A 146 4.77 17.13 -3.79
CA VAL A 146 5.55 18.17 -3.07
C VAL A 146 6.98 18.20 -3.58
N LEU A 147 7.64 17.04 -3.70
CA LEU A 147 9.01 16.95 -4.21
C LEU A 147 9.11 17.51 -5.62
N ILE A 148 8.21 17.12 -6.52
CA ILE A 148 8.22 17.60 -7.90
C ILE A 148 7.97 19.12 -7.96
N LEU A 149 7.01 19.65 -7.20
CA LEU A 149 6.78 21.10 -7.14
C LEU A 149 7.99 21.86 -6.60
N LEU A 150 8.70 21.31 -5.60
CA LEU A 150 9.97 21.84 -5.12
C LEU A 150 11.04 21.84 -6.21
N PHE A 151 11.19 20.74 -6.95
CA PHE A 151 12.16 20.62 -8.04
C PHE A 151 11.91 21.65 -9.15
N PHE A 152 10.65 21.98 -9.44
CA PHE A 152 10.27 23.00 -10.41
C PHE A 152 10.24 24.43 -9.84
N GLY A 153 10.61 24.64 -8.57
CA GLY A 153 10.62 25.96 -7.93
C GLY A 153 9.22 26.56 -7.77
N ARG A 154 8.17 25.73 -7.72
CA ARG A 154 6.78 26.21 -7.79
C ARG A 154 6.26 26.81 -6.48
N PHE A 155 7.02 26.70 -5.40
CA PHE A 155 6.72 27.32 -4.11
C PHE A 155 7.43 28.67 -3.91
N ASP A 156 8.30 29.09 -4.84
CA ASP A 156 9.07 30.32 -4.69
C ASP A 156 8.16 31.55 -4.77
N GLY A 157 8.04 32.27 -3.65
CA GLY A 157 7.27 33.52 -3.56
C GLY A 157 5.74 33.34 -3.47
N GLU A 158 5.26 32.10 -3.38
CA GLU A 158 3.82 31.80 -3.33
C GLU A 158 3.27 31.69 -1.90
N ALA A 159 1.97 31.98 -1.73
CA ALA A 159 1.31 31.84 -0.45
C ALA A 159 1.12 30.35 -0.09
N LEU A 160 1.18 29.99 1.21
CA LEU A 160 1.00 28.61 1.66
C LEU A 160 -0.30 27.95 1.15
N ASN A 161 -1.38 28.73 1.05
CA ASN A 161 -2.66 28.25 0.50
C ASN A 161 -2.51 27.80 -0.96
N MET A 162 -1.72 28.52 -1.74
CA MET A 162 -1.44 28.22 -3.14
C MET A 162 -0.56 26.98 -3.27
N CYS A 163 0.47 26.87 -2.42
CA CYS A 163 1.34 25.68 -2.38
C CYS A 163 0.53 24.40 -2.08
N VAL A 164 -0.39 24.46 -1.11
CA VAL A 164 -1.28 23.33 -0.79
C VAL A 164 -2.23 23.04 -1.96
N ALA A 165 -2.81 24.07 -2.58
CA ALA A 165 -3.70 23.91 -3.71
C ALA A 165 -3.01 23.21 -4.90
N GLN A 166 -1.83 23.68 -5.29
CA GLN A 166 -1.01 23.08 -6.34
C GLN A 166 -0.63 21.63 -6.01
N THR A 167 -0.27 21.36 -4.75
CA THR A 167 0.07 20.01 -4.28
C THR A 167 -1.11 19.06 -4.40
N VAL A 168 -2.32 19.48 -3.99
CA VAL A 168 -3.53 18.64 -4.06
C VAL A 168 -3.92 18.37 -5.52
N VAL A 169 -3.87 19.38 -6.38
CA VAL A 169 -4.21 19.25 -7.81
C VAL A 169 -3.22 18.31 -8.51
N LEU A 170 -1.91 18.52 -8.32
CA LEU A 170 -0.89 17.63 -8.86
C LEU A 170 -0.96 16.23 -8.23
N GLY A 171 -1.36 16.16 -6.96
CA GLY A 171 -1.57 14.93 -6.20
C GLY A 171 -2.56 13.98 -6.85
N VAL A 172 -3.56 14.50 -7.58
CA VAL A 172 -4.50 13.67 -8.35
C VAL A 172 -3.79 12.88 -9.44
N ALA A 173 -2.98 13.56 -10.26
CA ALA A 173 -2.20 12.92 -11.32
C ALA A 173 -1.15 11.96 -10.75
N ALA A 174 -0.47 12.36 -9.67
CA ALA A 174 0.50 11.52 -8.98
C ALA A 174 -0.15 10.25 -8.37
N ALA A 175 -1.37 10.36 -7.82
CA ALA A 175 -2.09 9.22 -7.26
C ALA A 175 -2.50 8.20 -8.32
N LEU A 176 -2.84 8.65 -9.53
CA LEU A 176 -3.08 7.76 -10.68
C LEU A 176 -1.79 7.00 -11.04
N GLY A 177 -0.66 7.69 -11.16
CA GLY A 177 0.63 7.08 -11.41
C GLY A 177 1.06 6.08 -10.32
N THR A 178 0.86 6.44 -9.06
CA THR A 178 1.14 5.58 -7.89
C THR A 178 0.34 4.29 -7.95
N SER A 179 -0.96 4.42 -8.26
CA SER A 179 -1.87 3.28 -8.37
C SER A 179 -1.49 2.39 -9.56
N ALA A 180 -1.15 2.99 -10.71
CA ALA A 180 -0.67 2.25 -11.88
C ALA A 180 0.64 1.49 -11.60
N GLY A 181 1.60 2.12 -10.90
CA GLY A 181 2.83 1.46 -10.47
C GLY A 181 2.56 0.26 -9.56
N ARG A 182 1.61 0.38 -8.62
CA ARG A 182 1.17 -0.74 -7.77
C ARG A 182 0.53 -1.88 -8.57
N LEU A 183 -0.24 -1.58 -9.62
CA LEU A 183 -0.87 -2.60 -10.46
C LEU A 183 0.16 -3.46 -11.20
N LEU A 184 1.31 -2.90 -11.59
CA LEU A 184 2.39 -3.67 -12.24
C LEU A 184 3.00 -4.73 -11.34
N LEU A 185 2.91 -4.56 -10.01
CA LEU A 185 3.40 -5.51 -9.02
C LEU A 185 2.40 -6.63 -8.72
N GLN A 186 1.14 -6.43 -9.11
CA GLN A 186 0.03 -7.32 -8.83
C GLN A 186 -0.37 -8.17 -10.05
N GLN A 187 0.38 -8.08 -11.15
CA GLN A 187 0.25 -8.93 -12.34
C GLN A 187 1.47 -9.85 -12.47
#